data_AF-A0A920APA2-F1
#
_entry.id   AF-A0A920APA2-F1
#
_cell.length_a   1.000
_cell.length_b   1.000
_cell.length_c   1.000
_cell.angle_alpha   90.00
_cell.angle_beta   90.00
_cell.angle_gamma   90.00
#
_symmetry.space_group_name_H-M   'P 1'
#
loop_
_entity.id
_entity.type
_entity.pdbx_description
1 polymer ?
#
loop_
_entity_poly.entity_id
_entity_poly.type
_entity_poly.pdbx_seq_one_letter_code
_entity_poly.pdbx_strand_id
1 'polypeptide(L)'
;MSIAAIDEMNFKPFEWTKHKTDQIRQKGGTKQGLAYLNSFIDDRHKSYQNSISKPELSRKSCSRLSPYISWGNLSVRYVWQTAEQAKRKGASKFQLNAFTSRLRWQAHFIQKFEMEIEWNLRVSTKDMHHWTKQLMKA
;
A
#
# COMPACT_ATOMS: atom_id res chain seq x y z
N MET A 1 37.60 -5.21 6.11
CA MET A 1 37.91 -5.20 4.66
C MET A 1 38.22 -3.78 4.26
N SER A 2 39.41 -3.52 3.71
CA SER A 2 39.83 -2.19 3.28
C SER A 2 39.03 -1.74 2.05
N ILE A 3 38.83 -0.43 1.90
CA ILE A 3 38.13 0.19 0.75
C ILE A 3 38.72 -0.29 -0.59
N ALA A 4 40.02 -0.60 -0.63
CA ALA A 4 40.72 -1.11 -1.81
C ALA A 4 40.17 -2.46 -2.32
N ALA A 5 39.60 -3.32 -1.47
CA ALA A 5 39.07 -4.62 -1.89
C ALA A 5 37.75 -4.52 -2.66
N ILE A 6 37.04 -3.38 -2.57
CA ILE A 6 35.76 -3.14 -3.24
C ILE A 6 35.98 -2.71 -4.70
N ASP A 7 37.07 -1.99 -4.98
CA ASP A 7 37.41 -1.52 -6.33
C ASP A 7 37.85 -2.65 -7.28
N GLU A 8 38.41 -3.75 -6.75
CA GLU A 8 38.80 -4.92 -7.57
C GLU A 8 37.59 -5.74 -8.07
N MET A 9 36.40 -5.56 -7.48
CA MET A 9 35.21 -6.36 -7.80
C MET A 9 34.46 -5.92 -9.06
N ASN A 10 34.94 -4.88 -9.76
CA ASN A 10 34.44 -4.44 -11.07
C ASN A 10 32.89 -4.35 -11.14
N PHE A 11 32.27 -3.91 -10.05
CA PHE A 11 30.82 -3.73 -9.97
C PHE A 11 30.45 -2.60 -10.93
N LYS A 12 29.76 -2.94 -12.02
CA LYS A 12 29.14 -1.91 -12.85
C LYS A 12 28.12 -1.15 -12.00
N PRO A 13 28.19 0.20 -11.93
CA PRO A 13 27.17 0.98 -11.27
C PRO A 13 25.81 0.58 -11.84
N PHE A 14 24.85 0.31 -10.96
CA PHE A 14 23.49 0.05 -11.39
C PHE A 14 22.95 1.31 -12.07
N GLU A 15 22.95 1.32 -13.40
CA GLU A 15 22.34 2.40 -14.16
C GLU A 15 20.83 2.26 -14.08
N TRP A 16 20.20 3.26 -13.46
CA TRP A 16 18.76 3.47 -13.58
C TRP A 16 18.45 3.82 -15.04
N THR A 17 18.31 2.80 -15.89
CA THR A 17 17.83 3.03 -17.25
C THR A 17 16.48 3.74 -17.13
N LYS A 18 16.35 4.89 -17.80
CA LYS A 18 15.07 5.60 -17.91
C LYS A 18 14.14 4.75 -18.75
N HIS A 19 13.57 3.70 -18.17
CA HIS A 19 12.48 2.97 -18.77
C HIS A 19 11.38 3.99 -19.07
N LYS A 20 10.98 4.08 -20.34
CA LYS A 20 9.86 4.91 -20.77
C LYS A 20 8.64 4.47 -19.96
N THR A 21 8.24 5.26 -18.98
CA THR A 21 7.11 4.92 -18.09
C THR A 21 5.80 5.15 -18.81
N ASP A 22 5.52 4.41 -19.88
CA ASP A 22 4.24 4.49 -20.60
C ASP A 22 3.11 3.72 -19.89
N GLN A 23 3.20 3.55 -18.57
CA GLN A 23 2.40 2.59 -17.83
C GLN A 23 1.44 3.27 -16.85
N ILE A 24 0.15 3.08 -17.11
CA ILE A 24 -1.07 3.29 -16.32
C ILE A 24 -0.80 3.36 -14.79
N ARG A 25 -0.33 4.51 -14.31
CA ARG A 25 -0.16 4.81 -12.88
C ARG A 25 -1.27 5.75 -12.42
N GLN A 26 -1.70 5.60 -11.18
CA GLN A 26 -2.64 6.53 -10.57
C GLN A 26 -1.96 7.90 -10.43
N LYS A 27 -2.59 8.93 -10.99
CA LYS A 27 -2.13 10.31 -10.82
C LYS A 27 -2.26 10.70 -9.34
N GLY A 28 -1.21 11.31 -8.78
CA GLY A 28 -1.21 11.75 -7.40
C GLY A 28 -2.12 12.97 -7.15
N GLY A 29 -2.18 13.38 -5.88
CA GLY A 29 -2.84 14.60 -5.42
C GLY A 29 -4.25 14.39 -4.86
N THR A 30 -4.63 15.28 -3.93
CA THR A 30 -5.92 15.24 -3.21
C THR A 30 -7.12 15.23 -4.14
N LYS A 31 -7.10 16.03 -5.22
CA LYS A 31 -8.20 16.08 -6.21
C LYS A 31 -8.48 14.70 -6.82
N GLN A 32 -7.43 13.97 -7.19
CA GLN A 32 -7.56 12.63 -7.76
C GLN A 32 -8.00 11.63 -6.70
N GLY A 33 -7.46 11.74 -5.47
CA GLY A 33 -7.89 10.92 -4.34
C GLY A 33 -9.40 11.04 -4.07
N LEU A 34 -9.92 12.27 -4.03
CA LEU A 34 -11.35 12.53 -3.84
C LEU A 34 -12.21 11.98 -4.98
N ALA A 35 -11.75 12.10 -6.24
CA ALA A 35 -12.45 11.50 -7.38
C ALA A 35 -12.53 9.96 -7.27
N TYR A 36 -11.44 9.31 -6.84
CA TYR A 36 -11.43 7.87 -6.58
C TYR A 36 -12.34 7.48 -5.41
N LEU A 37 -12.38 8.29 -4.35
CA LEU A 37 -13.25 8.05 -3.19
C LEU A 37 -14.73 8.15 -3.59
N ASN A 38 -15.12 9.23 -4.26
CA ASN A 38 -16.51 9.45 -4.67
C ASN A 38 -16.97 8.35 -5.63
N SER A 39 -16.20 8.06 -6.68
CA SER A 39 -16.52 6.95 -7.61
C SER A 39 -16.64 5.59 -6.91
N PHE A 40 -15.84 5.35 -5.86
CA PHE A 40 -15.95 4.12 -5.08
C PHE A 40 -17.26 4.07 -4.30
N ILE A 41 -17.58 5.15 -3.58
CA ILE A 41 -18.77 5.24 -2.73
C ILE A 41 -20.06 5.26 -3.55
N ASP A 42 -20.05 5.85 -4.73
CA ASP A 42 -21.26 5.96 -5.55
C ASP A 42 -21.63 4.62 -6.22
N ASP A 43 -20.63 3.88 -6.71
CA ASP A 43 -20.89 2.68 -7.51
C ASP A 43 -19.99 1.49 -7.22
N ARG A 44 -18.66 1.67 -7.20
CA ARG A 44 -17.71 0.53 -7.22
C ARG A 44 -17.75 -0.33 -5.95
N HIS A 45 -18.14 0.24 -4.81
CA HIS A 45 -18.26 -0.49 -3.55
C HIS A 45 -19.25 -1.66 -3.63
N LYS A 46 -20.26 -1.62 -4.51
CA LYS A 46 -21.32 -2.64 -4.60
C LYS A 46 -20.79 -4.06 -4.85
N SER A 47 -19.65 -4.18 -5.52
CA SER A 47 -19.01 -5.47 -5.83
C SER A 47 -17.77 -5.76 -4.97
N TYR A 48 -17.41 -4.87 -4.04
CA TYR A 48 -16.14 -4.87 -3.33
C TYR A 48 -15.79 -6.22 -2.69
N GLN A 49 -16.63 -6.70 -1.78
CA GLN A 49 -16.41 -7.93 -1.02
C GLN A 49 -16.34 -9.18 -1.90
N ASN A 50 -17.10 -9.21 -3.01
CA ASN A 50 -17.16 -10.37 -3.90
C ASN A 50 -15.95 -10.46 -4.86
N SER A 51 -15.23 -9.36 -5.02
CA SER A 51 -14.16 -9.24 -6.02
C SER A 51 -12.79 -8.91 -5.43
N ILE A 52 -12.72 -8.60 -4.13
CA ILE A 52 -11.47 -8.27 -3.43
C ILE A 52 -10.41 -9.36 -3.53
N SER A 53 -10.81 -10.63 -3.60
CA SER A 53 -9.92 -11.78 -3.71
C SER A 53 -9.51 -12.12 -5.15
N LYS A 54 -10.10 -11.44 -6.15
CA LYS A 54 -9.88 -11.74 -7.58
C LYS A 54 -9.02 -10.65 -8.21
N PRO A 55 -7.74 -10.91 -8.55
CA PRO A 55 -6.79 -9.88 -8.99
C PRO A 55 -7.33 -8.99 -10.11
N GLU A 56 -7.89 -9.58 -11.16
CA GLU A 56 -8.42 -8.84 -12.31
C GLU A 56 -9.63 -7.97 -11.97
N LEU A 57 -10.60 -8.51 -11.22
CA LEU A 57 -11.81 -7.78 -10.86
C LEU A 57 -11.54 -6.71 -9.80
N SER A 58 -10.62 -6.99 -8.86
CA SER A 58 -10.21 -6.07 -7.80
C SER A 58 -9.64 -4.76 -8.34
N ARG A 59 -9.04 -4.76 -9.55
CA ARG A 59 -8.55 -3.53 -10.19
C ARG A 59 -9.67 -2.51 -10.41
N LYS A 60 -10.88 -2.99 -10.70
CA LYS A 60 -12.05 -2.16 -11.02
C LYS A 60 -12.90 -1.86 -9.79
N SER A 61 -13.12 -2.85 -8.92
CA SER A 61 -14.06 -2.75 -7.80
C SER A 61 -13.46 -2.18 -6.51
N CYS A 62 -12.16 -2.34 -6.25
CA CYS A 62 -11.54 -1.86 -5.01
C CYS A 62 -11.46 -0.33 -4.99
N SER A 63 -11.39 0.25 -3.79
CA SER A 63 -11.33 1.71 -3.62
C SER A 63 -10.14 2.35 -4.34
N ARG A 64 -9.01 1.63 -4.40
CA ARG A 64 -7.73 2.11 -4.97
C ARG A 64 -7.22 3.38 -4.27
N LEU A 65 -7.54 3.52 -2.97
CA LEU A 65 -7.22 4.69 -2.15
C LEU A 65 -5.87 4.61 -1.43
N SER A 66 -5.22 3.44 -1.40
CA SER A 66 -3.95 3.24 -0.69
C SER A 66 -2.88 4.29 -1.02
N PRO A 67 -2.57 4.64 -2.28
CA PRO A 67 -1.52 5.64 -2.54
C PRO A 67 -1.88 7.03 -2.03
N TYR A 68 -3.17 7.39 -2.02
CA TYR A 68 -3.61 8.69 -1.53
C TYR A 68 -3.58 8.78 0.00
N ILE A 69 -3.85 7.66 0.68
CA ILE A 69 -3.74 7.56 2.14
C ILE A 69 -2.27 7.55 2.57
N SER A 70 -1.43 6.73 1.92
CA SER A 70 0.00 6.61 2.25
C SER A 70 0.76 7.92 2.10
N TRP A 71 0.40 8.74 1.11
CA TRP A 71 1.00 10.05 0.88
C TRP A 71 0.31 11.20 1.65
N GLY A 72 -0.67 10.91 2.51
CA GLY A 72 -1.39 11.95 3.27
C GLY A 72 -2.29 12.86 2.43
N ASN A 73 -2.55 12.52 1.16
CA ASN A 73 -3.48 13.28 0.31
C ASN A 73 -4.93 13.19 0.82
N LEU A 74 -5.27 12.10 1.51
CA LEU A 74 -6.56 11.86 2.16
C LEU A 74 -6.37 11.37 3.59
N SER A 75 -7.16 11.93 4.52
CA SER A 75 -7.24 11.41 5.88
C SER A 75 -8.05 10.10 5.93
N VAL A 76 -7.53 9.09 6.64
CA VAL A 76 -8.26 7.83 6.89
C VAL A 76 -9.58 8.10 7.61
N ARG A 77 -9.60 9.04 8.55
CA ARG A 77 -10.82 9.43 9.29
C ARG A 77 -11.88 9.98 8.35
N TYR A 78 -11.48 10.84 7.41
CA TYR A 78 -12.37 11.41 6.41
C TYR A 78 -12.99 10.31 5.54
N VAL A 79 -12.16 9.42 4.98
CA VAL A 79 -12.62 8.29 4.16
C VAL A 79 -13.60 7.40 4.93
N TRP A 80 -13.32 7.10 6.19
CA TRP A 80 -14.21 6.30 7.04
C TRP A 80 -15.55 6.99 7.28
N GLN A 81 -15.53 8.29 7.61
CA GLN A 81 -16.76 9.07 7.80
C GLN A 81 -17.62 9.14 6.53
N THR A 82 -16.99 9.33 5.36
CA THR A 82 -17.71 9.30 4.07
C THR A 82 -18.38 7.95 3.84
N ALA A 83 -17.71 6.84 4.15
CA ALA A 83 -18.29 5.50 4.04
C ALA A 83 -19.46 5.29 5.03
N GLU A 84 -19.35 5.78 6.27
CA GLU A 84 -20.46 5.76 7.23
C GLU A 84 -21.66 6.59 6.76
N GLN A 85 -21.42 7.77 6.20
CA GLN A 85 -22.47 8.61 5.63
C GLN A 85 -23.17 7.91 4.47
N ALA A 86 -22.41 7.25 3.58
CA ALA A 86 -22.98 6.48 2.48
C ALA A 86 -23.88 5.34 2.99
N LYS A 87 -23.47 4.62 4.04
CA LYS A 87 -24.31 3.61 4.69
C LYS A 87 -25.62 4.19 5.22
N ARG A 88 -25.58 5.38 5.83
CA ARG A 88 -26.79 6.08 6.31
C ARG A 88 -27.72 6.49 5.17
N LYS A 89 -27.16 6.81 3.99
CA LYS A 89 -27.89 7.12 2.76
C LYS A 89 -28.44 5.88 2.02
N GLY A 90 -28.28 4.67 2.57
CA GLY A 90 -28.83 3.44 2.00
C GLY A 90 -27.84 2.59 1.18
N ALA A 91 -26.56 2.96 1.12
CA ALA A 91 -25.55 2.12 0.48
C ALA A 91 -25.39 0.77 1.22
N SER A 92 -24.91 -0.25 0.50
CA SER A 92 -24.82 -1.62 1.03
C SER A 92 -23.93 -1.69 2.27
N LYS A 93 -24.55 -1.98 3.43
CA LYS A 93 -23.85 -2.15 4.71
C LYS A 93 -22.84 -3.29 4.65
N PHE A 94 -23.17 -4.40 4.00
CA PHE A 94 -22.27 -5.55 3.85
C PHE A 94 -20.97 -5.15 3.15
N GLN A 95 -21.08 -4.48 2.02
CA GLN A 95 -19.93 -4.06 1.21
C GLN A 95 -19.08 -3.00 1.92
N LEU A 96 -19.72 -1.97 2.47
CA LEU A 96 -19.02 -0.88 3.14
C LEU A 96 -18.44 -1.29 4.50
N ASN A 97 -19.06 -2.22 5.22
CA ASN A 97 -18.46 -2.79 6.44
C ASN A 97 -17.20 -3.59 6.12
N ALA A 98 -17.19 -4.36 5.03
CA ALA A 98 -15.97 -5.03 4.56
C ALA A 98 -14.87 -4.04 4.15
N PHE A 99 -15.22 -2.91 3.56
CA PHE A 99 -14.25 -1.86 3.24
C PHE A 99 -13.70 -1.18 4.50
N THR A 100 -14.58 -0.72 5.39
CA THR A 100 -14.18 -0.02 6.63
C THR A 100 -13.41 -0.92 7.59
N SER A 101 -13.65 -2.24 7.60
CA SER A 101 -12.84 -3.18 8.37
C SER A 101 -11.38 -3.18 7.92
N ARG A 102 -11.10 -3.04 6.62
CA ARG A 102 -9.73 -2.90 6.10
C ARG A 102 -9.05 -1.61 6.52
N LEU A 103 -9.80 -0.50 6.64
CA LEU A 103 -9.27 0.74 7.20
C LEU A 103 -8.89 0.57 8.68
N ARG A 104 -9.72 -0.14 9.46
CA ARG A 104 -9.41 -0.48 10.86
C ARG A 104 -8.20 -1.38 10.98
N TRP A 105 -8.10 -2.41 10.14
CA TRP A 105 -6.93 -3.28 10.09
C TRP A 105 -5.65 -2.50 9.78
N GLN A 106 -5.69 -1.56 8.83
CA GLN A 106 -4.54 -0.71 8.52
C GLN A 106 -4.11 0.15 9.71
N ALA A 107 -5.05 0.77 10.42
CA ALA A 107 -4.73 1.52 11.64
C ALA A 107 -4.18 0.62 12.76
N HIS A 108 -4.78 -0.57 12.94
CA HIS A 108 -4.30 -1.56 13.91
C HIS A 108 -2.88 -2.03 13.60
N PHE A 109 -2.55 -2.28 12.33
CA PHE A 109 -1.20 -2.64 11.90
C PHE A 109 -0.18 -1.54 12.19
N ILE A 110 -0.53 -0.27 11.94
CA ILE A 110 0.34 0.86 12.27
C ILE A 110 0.57 0.93 13.78
N GLN A 111 -0.48 0.82 14.59
CA GLN A 111 -0.36 0.80 16.05
C GLN A 111 0.53 -0.36 16.52
N LYS A 112 0.34 -1.56 15.99
CA LYS A 112 1.16 -2.74 16.30
C LYS A 112 2.62 -2.52 15.94
N PHE A 113 2.87 -1.94 14.77
CA PHE A 113 4.20 -1.60 14.30
C PHE A 113 4.89 -0.55 15.19
N GLU A 114 4.15 0.44 15.68
CA GLU A 114 4.66 1.48 16.59
C GLU A 114 4.99 0.93 17.99
N MET A 115 4.28 -0.11 18.45
CA MET A 115 4.51 -0.70 19.78
C MET A 115 5.67 -1.71 19.82
N GLU A 116 5.95 -2.43 18.73
CA GLU A 116 6.93 -3.52 18.71
C GLU A 116 8.22 -3.11 17.95
N ILE A 117 9.15 -2.41 18.62
CA ILE A 117 10.44 -1.97 18.05
C ILE A 117 11.23 -3.12 17.40
N GLU A 118 11.14 -4.34 17.95
CA GLU A 118 11.82 -5.53 17.41
C GLU A 118 11.33 -5.96 16.02
N TRP A 119 10.05 -5.73 15.68
CA TRP A 119 9.54 -6.05 14.33
C TRP A 119 10.21 -5.19 13.27
N ASN A 120 10.46 -3.93 13.58
CA ASN A 120 11.11 -2.99 12.68
C ASN A 120 12.54 -3.48 12.33
N LEU A 121 13.24 -4.06 13.32
CA LEU A 121 14.58 -4.63 13.15
C LEU A 121 14.55 -5.99 12.43
N ARG A 122 13.55 -6.85 12.66
CA ARG A 122 13.47 -8.19 12.03
C ARG A 122 13.00 -8.18 10.57
N VAL A 123 12.12 -7.25 10.19
CA VAL A 123 11.65 -7.11 8.80
C VAL A 123 12.78 -6.63 7.88
N SER A 124 13.65 -5.74 8.37
CA SER A 124 14.88 -5.34 7.67
C SER A 124 15.91 -6.47 7.60
N THR A 125 16.00 -7.31 8.64
CA THR A 125 17.08 -8.30 8.77
C THR A 125 16.77 -9.71 8.28
N LYS A 126 15.51 -10.08 7.98
CA LYS A 126 15.21 -11.43 7.45
C LYS A 126 15.83 -11.66 6.06
N ASP A 127 15.82 -10.64 5.20
CA ASP A 127 16.56 -10.67 3.94
C ASP A 127 18.07 -10.53 4.18
N MET A 128 18.50 -9.72 5.17
CA MET A 128 19.94 -9.62 5.49
C MET A 128 20.54 -10.89 6.10
N HIS A 129 19.77 -11.74 6.78
CA HIS A 129 20.27 -12.99 7.39
C HIS A 129 20.73 -14.03 6.35
N HIS A 130 20.17 -13.98 5.13
CA HIS A 130 20.63 -14.82 4.02
C HIS A 130 22.01 -14.34 3.51
N TRP A 131 22.22 -13.03 3.42
CA TRP A 131 23.45 -12.41 2.92
C TRP A 131 24.59 -12.42 3.94
N THR A 132 24.31 -12.25 5.24
CA THR A 132 25.35 -12.26 6.28
C THR A 132 25.96 -13.65 6.48
N LYS A 133 25.19 -14.73 6.28
CA LYS A 133 25.74 -16.11 6.34
C LYS A 133 26.64 -16.46 5.15
N GLN A 134 26.48 -15.82 3.99
CA GLN A 134 27.37 -16.00 2.85
C GLN A 134 28.66 -15.18 3.00
N LEU A 135 28.57 -13.96 3.57
CA LEU A 135 29.73 -13.10 3.81
C LEU A 135 30.63 -13.56 4.98
N MET A 136 30.11 -14.35 5.93
CA MET A 136 30.89 -14.89 7.05
C MET A 136 31.47 -16.30 6.82
N LYS A 137 31.35 -16.85 5.60
CA LYS A 137 31.92 -18.15 5.21
C LYS A 137 33.01 -18.05 4.12
N ALA A 138 33.49 -16.84 3.84
CA ALA A 138 34.64 -16.58 2.98
C ALA A 138 35.81 -16.06 3.82
#